data_AF-A0A355DPQ2-F1
#
_entry.id   AF-A0A355DPQ2-F1
#
_cell.length_a   1.000
_cell.length_b   1.000
_cell.length_c   1.000
_cell.angle_alpha   90.00
_cell.angle_beta   90.00
_cell.angle_gamma   90.00
#
_symmetry.space_group_name_H-M   'P 1'
#
loop_
_entity.id
_entity.type
_entity.pdbx_description
1 polymer ?
#
loop_
_entity_poly.entity_id
_entity_poly.type
_entity_poly.pdbx_seq_one_letter_code
_entity_poly.pdbx_strand_id
1 'polypeptide(L)'
;MNYLAFNLINLSLALASCCIFLASGAILIARETLAQSVQTLPVSAPVANSASPISVSPVVDIELAYGYGVTISFIPVGETVQKIWLDDPSFLTVDVDGCLKGLNEDCDKQVATLIHLRRINQIDIPHIPHTGRTMMTVVTRGENGEQKIYLFHIKKTDKVSDLMLVINIFPFDLNTQELEP
;
A
#
# COMPACT_ATOMS: atom_id res chain seq x y z
N MET A 1 91.00 -0.73 -17.95
CA MET A 1 89.92 0.20 -17.55
C MET A 1 88.85 -0.61 -16.82
N ASN A 2 88.90 -0.48 -15.49
CA ASN A 2 87.77 -0.38 -14.54
C ASN A 2 86.82 -1.60 -14.45
N TYR A 3 86.97 -2.52 -13.50
CA TYR A 3 86.70 -2.41 -12.04
C TYR A 3 85.35 -1.75 -11.72
N LEU A 4 84.55 -2.48 -10.93
CA LEU A 4 83.25 -2.16 -10.31
C LEU A 4 82.02 -2.78 -10.99
N ALA A 5 81.98 -4.11 -11.11
CA ALA A 5 81.06 -4.93 -10.31
C ALA A 5 81.04 -4.55 -8.82
N PHE A 6 79.88 -4.73 -8.15
CA PHE A 6 79.59 -4.41 -6.74
C PHE A 6 79.05 -3.01 -6.46
N ASN A 7 77.78 -2.78 -6.78
CA ASN A 7 76.76 -2.29 -5.84
C ASN A 7 75.59 -1.73 -6.62
N LEU A 8 74.57 -2.55 -6.88
CA LEU A 8 73.18 -2.11 -7.07
C LEU A 8 72.18 -3.29 -7.16
N ILE A 9 72.57 -4.51 -6.75
CA ILE A 9 71.70 -5.70 -6.79
C ILE A 9 70.83 -5.84 -5.51
N ASN A 10 70.96 -4.98 -4.50
CA ASN A 10 70.20 -5.08 -3.25
C ASN A 10 69.35 -3.84 -2.93
N LEU A 11 68.52 -3.38 -3.86
CA LEU A 11 67.45 -2.45 -3.51
C LEU A 11 66.22 -2.52 -4.43
N SER A 12 65.75 -3.73 -4.78
CA SER A 12 64.45 -3.87 -5.48
C SER A 12 63.60 -5.07 -5.03
N LEU A 13 63.82 -5.59 -3.82
CA LEU A 13 63.05 -6.70 -3.25
C LEU A 13 62.09 -6.30 -2.11
N ALA A 14 61.76 -5.01 -1.99
CA ALA A 14 60.81 -4.51 -0.99
C ALA A 14 59.61 -3.74 -1.56
N LEU A 15 59.29 -3.88 -2.85
CA LEU A 15 58.11 -3.25 -3.46
C LEU A 15 57.24 -4.18 -4.32
N ALA A 16 57.55 -5.47 -4.37
CA ALA A 16 56.74 -6.48 -5.06
C ALA A 16 55.83 -7.29 -4.12
N SER A 17 55.39 -6.68 -3.00
CA SER A 17 54.46 -7.30 -2.05
C SER A 17 53.42 -6.30 -1.52
N CYS A 18 52.91 -5.43 -2.38
CA CYS A 18 51.78 -4.55 -2.06
C CYS A 18 50.81 -4.36 -3.23
N CYS A 19 50.67 -5.38 -4.11
CA CYS A 19 49.68 -5.35 -5.20
C CYS A 19 48.82 -6.62 -5.30
N ILE A 20 48.89 -7.55 -4.34
CA ILE A 20 48.09 -8.81 -4.37
C ILE A 20 47.01 -8.83 -3.27
N PHE A 21 46.55 -7.67 -2.78
CA PHE A 21 45.45 -7.61 -1.81
C PHE A 21 44.41 -6.52 -2.09
N LEU A 22 44.08 -6.25 -3.36
CA LEU A 22 42.89 -5.46 -3.71
C LEU A 22 42.01 -6.17 -4.74
N ALA A 23 41.92 -7.50 -4.64
CA ALA A 23 40.94 -8.32 -5.36
C ALA A 23 39.89 -8.96 -4.43
N SER A 24 39.69 -8.42 -3.23
CA SER A 24 38.45 -8.66 -2.47
C SER A 24 37.43 -7.59 -2.86
N GLY A 25 36.94 -7.70 -4.10
CA GLY A 25 35.72 -7.03 -4.52
C GLY A 25 34.55 -7.63 -3.75
N ALA A 26 34.34 -7.14 -2.53
CA ALA A 26 33.07 -7.33 -1.84
C ALA A 26 31.99 -6.67 -2.70
N ILE A 27 31.24 -7.47 -3.44
CA ILE A 27 29.98 -7.04 -4.05
C ILE A 27 29.09 -6.65 -2.87
N LEU A 28 29.01 -5.35 -2.59
CA LEU A 28 28.04 -4.79 -1.66
C LEU A 28 26.68 -4.89 -2.36
N ILE A 29 25.97 -5.98 -2.13
CA ILE A 29 24.56 -6.07 -2.51
C ILE A 29 23.83 -5.10 -1.58
N ALA A 30 23.56 -3.89 -2.07
CA ALA A 30 22.63 -2.98 -1.43
C ALA A 30 21.28 -3.70 -1.37
N ARG A 31 20.94 -4.27 -0.21
CA ARG A 31 19.59 -4.71 0.07
C ARG A 31 18.77 -3.46 0.30
N GLU A 32 18.02 -3.03 -0.70
CA GLU A 32 16.92 -2.11 -0.48
C GLU A 32 15.88 -2.83 0.39
N THR A 33 15.94 -2.59 1.70
CA THR A 33 14.85 -2.95 2.61
C THR A 33 13.67 -2.06 2.30
N LEU A 34 12.74 -2.57 1.48
CA LEU A 34 11.39 -2.02 1.37
C LEU A 34 10.74 -2.12 2.76
N ALA A 35 10.71 -1.02 3.51
CA ALA A 35 9.89 -0.97 4.73
C ALA A 35 8.41 -1.14 4.32
N GLN A 36 7.49 -1.44 5.22
CA GLN A 36 6.05 -1.41 4.94
C GLN A 36 5.44 -0.33 5.84
N SER A 37 4.62 0.56 5.29
CA SER A 37 3.96 1.63 6.04
C SER A 37 2.51 1.24 6.29
N VAL A 38 2.11 1.09 7.56
CA VAL A 38 0.72 0.81 7.94
C VAL A 38 0.12 2.10 8.50
N GLN A 39 -0.95 2.59 7.87
CA GLN A 39 -1.69 3.76 8.35
C GLN A 39 -3.01 3.31 8.96
N THR A 40 -3.24 3.61 10.22
CA THR A 40 -4.51 3.35 10.87
C THR A 40 -5.42 4.56 10.70
N LEU A 41 -6.64 4.37 10.21
CA LEU A 41 -7.61 5.44 10.09
C LEU A 41 -8.82 5.12 10.98
N PRO A 42 -9.13 5.96 11.99
CA PRO A 42 -10.35 5.81 12.74
C PRO A 42 -11.51 6.15 11.80
N VAL A 43 -12.33 5.15 11.49
CA VAL A 43 -13.51 5.38 10.66
C VAL A 43 -14.72 5.41 11.57
N SER A 44 -15.28 6.60 11.77
CA SER A 44 -16.49 6.79 12.57
C SER A 44 -17.68 6.11 11.90
N ALA A 45 -18.00 4.89 12.33
CA ALA A 45 -19.33 4.33 12.08
C ALA A 45 -20.29 4.96 13.11
N PRO A 46 -21.34 5.70 12.71
CA PRO A 46 -22.34 6.17 13.66
C PRO A 46 -22.91 4.99 14.46
N VAL A 47 -22.80 5.06 15.79
CA VAL A 47 -23.49 4.15 16.70
C VAL A 47 -24.99 4.32 16.44
N ALA A 48 -25.61 3.24 15.98
CA ALA A 48 -27.02 3.22 15.61
C ALA A 48 -27.90 3.42 16.86
N ASN A 49 -28.32 4.66 17.10
CA ASN A 49 -29.47 4.93 17.95
C ASN A 49 -30.74 4.58 17.16
N SER A 50 -31.18 3.32 17.29
CA SER A 50 -32.54 2.82 17.00
C SER A 50 -33.24 3.40 15.76
N ALA A 51 -33.05 2.76 14.59
CA ALA A 51 -34.08 2.50 13.56
C ALA A 51 -33.53 2.09 12.18
N SER A 52 -32.21 2.16 11.92
CA SER A 52 -31.66 1.81 10.60
C SER A 52 -30.49 0.83 10.73
N PRO A 53 -30.54 -0.36 10.09
CA PRO A 53 -29.47 -1.36 10.13
C PRO A 53 -28.26 -0.98 9.24
N ILE A 54 -28.20 0.26 8.76
CA ILE A 54 -27.18 0.77 7.84
C ILE A 54 -26.46 1.94 8.49
N SER A 55 -25.14 1.80 8.66
CA SER A 55 -24.23 2.85 9.13
C SER A 55 -23.38 3.37 7.98
N VAL A 56 -23.22 4.69 7.86
CA VAL A 56 -22.41 5.35 6.81
C VAL A 56 -21.24 6.09 7.46
N SER A 57 -20.02 5.85 6.98
CA SER A 57 -18.81 6.46 7.54
C SER A 57 -18.51 7.85 6.96
N PRO A 58 -17.70 8.68 7.65
CA PRO A 58 -17.12 9.88 7.04
C PRO A 58 -16.24 9.50 5.85
N VAL A 59 -16.07 10.45 4.94
CA VAL A 59 -15.26 10.25 3.73
C VAL A 59 -13.78 10.22 4.10
N VAL A 60 -13.06 9.21 3.60
CA VAL A 60 -11.63 9.00 3.82
C VAL A 60 -10.85 9.29 2.54
N ASP A 61 -9.84 10.16 2.61
CA ASP A 61 -8.98 10.46 1.46
C ASP A 61 -7.87 9.39 1.30
N ILE A 62 -7.69 8.91 0.08
CA ILE A 62 -6.63 7.96 -0.31
C ILE A 62 -5.84 8.56 -1.47
N GLU A 63 -4.52 8.66 -1.32
CA GLU A 63 -3.64 9.06 -2.41
C GLU A 63 -3.09 7.83 -3.16
N LEU A 64 -3.18 7.83 -4.48
CA LEU A 64 -2.73 6.73 -5.32
C LEU A 64 -1.59 7.19 -6.26
N ALA A 65 -0.41 6.62 -6.05
CA ALA A 65 0.81 6.90 -6.81
C ALA A 65 1.06 5.86 -7.91
N TYR A 66 1.80 6.23 -8.96
CA TYR A 66 2.24 5.25 -9.96
C TYR A 66 3.28 4.31 -9.38
N GLY A 67 3.18 3.01 -9.70
CA GLY A 67 4.11 1.98 -9.23
C GLY A 67 3.83 1.45 -7.82
N TYR A 68 2.85 2.03 -7.11
CA TYR A 68 2.47 1.63 -5.76
C TYR A 68 0.96 1.36 -5.67
N GLY A 69 0.59 0.53 -4.70
CA GLY A 69 -0.81 0.21 -4.41
C GLY A 69 -1.16 0.48 -2.96
N VAL A 70 -2.45 0.66 -2.71
CA VAL A 70 -3.01 0.86 -1.37
C VAL A 70 -3.92 -0.32 -1.07
N THR A 71 -3.79 -0.90 0.12
CA THR A 71 -4.66 -1.99 0.58
C THR A 71 -5.54 -1.49 1.71
N ILE A 72 -6.85 -1.68 1.59
CA ILE A 72 -7.81 -1.36 2.65
C ILE A 72 -8.20 -2.68 3.29
N SER A 73 -8.11 -2.75 4.62
CA SER A 73 -8.34 -3.96 5.40
C SER A 73 -9.57 -3.84 6.30
N PHE A 74 -10.55 -4.70 6.06
CA PHE A 74 -11.74 -4.88 6.88
C PHE A 74 -11.60 -6.06 7.87
N ILE A 75 -10.48 -6.78 7.84
CA ILE A 75 -10.16 -7.86 8.78
C ILE A 75 -10.28 -7.40 10.25
N PRO A 76 -9.76 -6.23 10.67
CA PRO A 76 -9.80 -5.83 12.09
C PRO A 76 -11.21 -5.57 12.63
N VAL A 77 -12.18 -5.27 11.75
CA VAL A 77 -13.59 -5.04 12.11
C VAL A 77 -14.46 -6.28 11.90
N GLY A 78 -13.89 -7.38 11.40
CA GLY A 78 -14.65 -8.62 11.15
C GLY A 78 -15.72 -8.45 10.07
N GLU A 79 -15.47 -7.60 9.07
CA GLU A 79 -16.45 -7.30 8.03
C GLU A 79 -16.04 -7.89 6.68
N THR A 80 -17.05 -8.34 5.93
CA THR A 80 -16.87 -8.85 4.56
C THR A 80 -17.37 -7.85 3.54
N VAL A 81 -16.58 -7.59 2.50
CA VAL A 81 -16.93 -6.71 1.40
C VAL A 81 -18.01 -7.36 0.54
N GLN A 82 -19.12 -6.65 0.37
CA GLN A 82 -20.29 -7.10 -0.38
C GLN A 82 -20.39 -6.45 -1.76
N LYS A 83 -19.95 -5.19 -1.87
CA LYS A 83 -20.01 -4.43 -3.11
C LYS A 83 -19.04 -3.26 -3.12
N ILE A 84 -18.51 -2.96 -4.30
CA ILE A 84 -17.66 -1.80 -4.55
C ILE A 84 -18.23 -1.06 -5.76
N TRP A 85 -18.30 0.27 -5.66
CA TRP A 85 -18.61 1.15 -6.79
C TRP A 85 -17.53 2.21 -6.93
N LEU A 86 -17.25 2.58 -8.18
CA LEU A 86 -16.36 3.67 -8.56
C LEU A 86 -17.10 4.61 -9.50
N ASP A 87 -17.02 5.91 -9.24
CA ASP A 87 -17.64 6.92 -10.11
C ASP A 87 -16.82 7.16 -11.40
N ASP A 88 -15.49 7.07 -11.30
CA ASP A 88 -14.54 7.23 -12.40
C ASP A 88 -13.44 6.15 -12.29
N PRO A 89 -13.61 5.02 -12.98
CA PRO A 89 -12.62 3.94 -12.98
C PRO A 89 -11.48 4.18 -13.99
N SER A 90 -11.41 5.33 -14.66
CA SER A 90 -10.49 5.54 -15.78
C SER A 90 -9.00 5.48 -15.41
N PHE A 91 -8.64 5.55 -14.13
CA PHE A 91 -7.24 5.68 -13.71
C PHE A 91 -6.82 4.73 -12.59
N LEU A 92 -7.69 3.80 -12.20
CA LEU A 92 -7.36 2.83 -11.15
C LEU A 92 -8.03 1.48 -11.38
N THR A 93 -7.43 0.45 -10.82
CA THR A 93 -8.00 -0.89 -10.75
C THR A 93 -8.27 -1.27 -9.30
N VAL A 94 -9.27 -2.13 -9.12
CA VAL A 94 -9.65 -2.71 -7.84
C VAL A 94 -9.45 -4.21 -7.93
N ASP A 95 -8.81 -4.77 -6.91
CA ASP A 95 -8.66 -6.20 -6.69
C ASP A 95 -9.02 -6.54 -5.25
N VAL A 96 -9.29 -7.81 -4.97
CA VAL A 96 -9.71 -8.29 -3.63
C VAL A 96 -9.01 -9.61 -3.29
N ASP A 97 -8.84 -9.89 -2.00
CA ASP A 97 -8.20 -11.13 -1.51
C ASP A 97 -9.08 -12.38 -1.60
N GLY A 98 -10.40 -12.19 -1.70
CA GLY A 98 -11.39 -13.25 -1.73
C GLY A 98 -12.34 -13.14 -2.91
N CYS A 99 -13.46 -13.86 -2.84
CA CYS A 99 -14.45 -13.78 -3.90
C CYS A 99 -15.40 -12.59 -3.68
N LEU A 100 -15.53 -11.72 -4.68
CA LEU A 100 -16.51 -10.65 -4.73
C LEU A 100 -17.36 -10.79 -6.01
N LYS A 101 -18.66 -11.04 -5.82
CA LYS A 101 -19.57 -11.23 -6.95
C LYS A 101 -19.61 -9.96 -7.83
N GLY A 102 -19.41 -10.14 -9.13
CA GLY A 102 -19.35 -9.05 -10.11
C GLY A 102 -17.92 -8.56 -10.41
N LEU A 103 -16.94 -8.93 -9.59
CA LEU A 103 -15.52 -8.84 -9.92
C LEU A 103 -14.95 -10.22 -10.31
N ASN A 104 -15.46 -11.29 -9.69
CA ASN A 104 -15.17 -12.68 -10.04
C ASN A 104 -16.42 -13.37 -10.64
N GLU A 105 -16.21 -14.30 -11.57
CA GLU A 105 -17.29 -14.97 -12.33
C GLU A 105 -18.03 -16.04 -11.49
N ASP A 106 -17.30 -16.84 -10.70
CA ASP A 106 -17.84 -17.94 -9.90
C ASP A 106 -17.60 -17.74 -8.39
N CYS A 107 -18.58 -17.19 -7.69
CA CYS A 107 -18.54 -17.04 -6.22
C CYS A 107 -19.64 -17.83 -5.53
N ASP A 108 -19.27 -18.89 -4.80
CA ASP A 108 -20.17 -19.61 -3.89
C ASP A 108 -20.49 -18.79 -2.63
N LYS A 109 -19.51 -18.00 -2.14
CA LYS A 109 -19.61 -17.15 -0.94
C LYS A 109 -18.81 -15.86 -1.13
N GLN A 110 -19.33 -14.75 -0.61
CA GLN A 110 -18.62 -13.47 -0.58
C GLN A 110 -17.71 -13.42 0.64
N VAL A 111 -16.40 -13.55 0.43
CA VAL A 111 -15.40 -13.70 1.50
C VAL A 111 -14.26 -12.68 1.37
N ALA A 112 -14.43 -11.66 0.52
CA ALA A 112 -13.45 -10.59 0.39
C ALA A 112 -13.38 -9.75 1.67
N THR A 113 -12.17 -9.53 2.19
CA THR A 113 -11.91 -8.73 3.40
C THR A 113 -10.84 -7.67 3.19
N LEU A 114 -10.08 -7.77 2.09
CA LEU A 114 -9.11 -6.79 1.66
C LEU A 114 -9.50 -6.24 0.28
N ILE A 115 -9.29 -4.95 0.09
CA ILE A 115 -9.40 -4.29 -1.21
C ILE A 115 -8.02 -3.75 -1.57
N HIS A 116 -7.48 -4.13 -2.72
CA HIS A 116 -6.24 -3.59 -3.24
C HIS A 116 -6.52 -2.63 -4.41
N LEU A 117 -6.03 -1.40 -4.27
CA LEU A 117 -6.13 -0.34 -5.28
C LEU A 117 -4.78 -0.14 -5.94
N ARG A 118 -4.79 0.02 -7.27
CA ARG A 118 -3.59 0.35 -8.05
C ARG A 118 -3.89 1.42 -9.07
N ARG A 119 -3.02 2.43 -9.17
CA ARG A 119 -3.10 3.44 -10.23
C ARG A 119 -2.68 2.81 -11.55
N ILE A 120 -3.47 3.03 -12.58
CA ILE A 120 -3.13 2.69 -13.97
C ILE A 120 -2.97 3.96 -14.78
N ASN A 121 -2.40 3.81 -15.98
CA ASN A 121 -2.47 4.88 -16.97
C ASN A 121 -3.95 5.17 -17.26
N GLN A 122 -4.26 6.45 -17.37
CA GLN A 122 -5.62 6.88 -17.60
C GLN A 122 -6.12 6.32 -18.94
N ILE A 123 -7.27 5.65 -18.91
CA ILE A 123 -7.95 5.08 -20.08
C ILE A 123 -9.14 5.96 -20.47
N ASP A 124 -9.39 6.09 -21.76
CA ASP A 124 -10.54 6.82 -22.28
C ASP A 124 -11.77 5.93 -22.26
N ILE A 125 -12.67 6.18 -21.30
CA ILE A 125 -13.95 5.48 -21.22
C ILE A 125 -15.03 6.40 -21.81
N PRO A 126 -15.73 6.00 -22.89
CA PRO A 126 -16.78 6.83 -23.47
C PRO A 126 -17.80 7.29 -22.43
N HIS A 127 -18.11 8.58 -22.46
CA HIS A 127 -19.09 9.23 -21.58
C HIS A 127 -18.73 9.30 -20.08
N ILE A 128 -17.52 8.91 -19.68
CA ILE A 128 -17.00 9.16 -18.33
C ILE A 128 -15.98 10.30 -18.40
N PRO A 129 -16.22 11.44 -17.72
CA PRO A 129 -15.27 12.54 -17.72
C PRO A 129 -14.01 12.16 -16.95
N HIS A 130 -12.87 12.60 -17.43
CA HIS A 130 -11.61 12.42 -16.71
C HIS A 130 -11.53 13.35 -15.52
N THR A 131 -11.36 12.75 -14.35
CA THR A 131 -11.21 13.50 -13.11
C THR A 131 -9.85 13.23 -12.48
N GLY A 132 -9.38 14.17 -11.65
CA GLY A 132 -8.20 13.95 -10.80
C GLY A 132 -8.48 13.07 -9.58
N ARG A 133 -9.75 12.76 -9.33
CA ARG A 133 -10.25 12.12 -8.11
C ARG A 133 -11.55 11.36 -8.38
N THR A 134 -11.75 10.23 -7.74
CA THR A 134 -12.99 9.46 -7.81
C THR A 134 -13.53 9.13 -6.41
N MET A 135 -14.84 8.95 -6.30
CA MET A 135 -15.44 8.39 -5.10
C MET A 135 -15.52 6.86 -5.26
N MET A 136 -15.03 6.16 -4.25
CA MET A 136 -15.26 4.72 -4.08
C MET A 136 -16.23 4.50 -2.93
N THR A 137 -17.32 3.80 -3.21
CA THR A 137 -18.29 3.38 -2.18
C THR A 137 -18.14 1.89 -1.94
N VAL A 138 -17.91 1.49 -0.69
CA VAL A 138 -17.77 0.09 -0.29
C VAL A 138 -18.89 -0.28 0.66
N VAL A 139 -19.63 -1.33 0.34
CA VAL A 139 -20.63 -1.91 1.23
C VAL A 139 -20.05 -3.15 1.87
N THR A 140 -20.14 -3.22 3.19
CA THR A 140 -19.70 -4.38 3.95
C THR A 140 -20.83 -4.98 4.78
N ARG A 141 -20.63 -6.21 5.22
CA ARG A 141 -21.50 -6.88 6.19
C ARG A 141 -20.65 -7.47 7.32
N GLY A 142 -21.00 -7.13 8.55
CA GLY A 142 -20.42 -7.71 9.76
C GLY A 142 -21.02 -9.07 10.12
N GLU A 143 -20.40 -9.78 11.07
CA GLU A 143 -20.86 -11.10 11.53
C GLU A 143 -22.28 -11.09 12.13
N ASN A 144 -22.67 -9.98 12.75
CA ASN A 144 -24.01 -9.76 13.30
C ASN A 144 -25.07 -9.46 12.21
N GLY A 145 -24.68 -9.40 10.94
CA GLY A 145 -25.56 -9.10 9.81
C GLY A 145 -25.74 -7.60 9.55
N GLU A 146 -25.14 -6.72 10.35
CA GLU A 146 -25.19 -5.28 10.13
C GLU A 146 -24.48 -4.89 8.82
N GLN A 147 -25.09 -3.95 8.10
CA GLN A 147 -24.53 -3.44 6.85
C GLN A 147 -23.88 -2.08 7.10
N LYS A 148 -22.69 -1.88 6.58
CA LYS A 148 -22.00 -0.59 6.64
C LYS A 148 -21.59 -0.10 5.26
N ILE A 149 -21.53 1.22 5.12
CA ILE A 149 -21.15 1.90 3.90
C ILE A 149 -19.95 2.79 4.22
N TYR A 150 -18.85 2.54 3.52
CA TYR A 150 -17.62 3.31 3.59
C TYR A 150 -17.46 4.13 2.32
N LEU A 151 -17.05 5.38 2.49
CA LEU A 151 -16.84 6.33 1.40
C LEU A 151 -15.36 6.71 1.36
N PHE A 152 -14.72 6.52 0.21
CA PHE A 152 -13.32 6.85 -0.01
C PHE A 152 -13.17 7.81 -1.18
N HIS A 153 -12.52 8.94 -0.95
CA HIS A 153 -12.06 9.82 -2.01
C HIS A 153 -10.66 9.38 -2.46
N ILE A 154 -10.56 8.81 -3.65
CA ILE A 154 -9.29 8.38 -4.22
C ILE A 154 -8.77 9.48 -5.15
N LYS A 155 -7.57 10.01 -4.88
CA LYS A 155 -6.93 11.06 -5.69
C LYS A 155 -5.60 10.61 -6.26
N LYS A 156 -5.32 11.05 -7.49
CA LYS A 156 -4.00 10.87 -8.12
C LYS A 156 -2.95 11.66 -7.35
N THR A 157 -1.81 11.06 -7.07
CA THR A 157 -0.64 11.75 -6.52
C THR A 157 0.62 11.31 -7.26
N ASP A 158 1.57 12.21 -7.40
CA ASP A 158 2.91 11.89 -7.93
C ASP A 158 3.91 11.68 -6.79
N LYS A 159 3.47 11.93 -5.54
CA LYS A 159 4.23 11.54 -4.35
C LYS A 159 4.01 10.06 -4.15
N VAL A 160 5.10 9.29 -4.18
CA VAL A 160 5.09 7.93 -3.68
C VAL A 160 4.72 8.02 -2.20
N SER A 161 3.54 7.53 -1.83
CA SER A 161 3.27 7.21 -0.44
C SER A 161 4.19 6.03 -0.15
N ASP A 162 5.24 6.26 0.62
CA ASP A 162 6.26 5.27 0.88
C ASP A 162 5.60 4.05 1.54
N LEU A 163 5.42 3.01 0.72
CA LEU A 163 5.27 1.60 1.04
C LEU A 163 3.84 1.14 1.35
N MET A 164 3.53 -0.10 0.91
CA MET A 164 2.27 -0.86 1.07
C MET A 164 1.34 -0.29 2.15
N LEU A 165 0.53 0.70 1.77
CA LEU A 165 -0.34 1.41 2.70
C LEU A 165 -1.49 0.49 3.06
N VAL A 166 -1.42 -0.14 4.24
CA VAL A 166 -2.56 -0.88 4.78
C VAL A 166 -3.39 0.08 5.62
N ILE A 167 -4.59 0.40 5.14
CA ILE A 167 -5.59 1.15 5.90
C ILE A 167 -6.41 0.17 6.71
N ASN A 168 -6.18 0.14 8.01
CA ASN A 168 -7.02 -0.62 8.93
C ASN A 168 -8.21 0.22 9.37
N ILE A 169 -9.40 -0.32 9.14
CA ILE A 169 -10.66 0.24 9.67
C ILE A 169 -10.80 -0.21 11.12
N PHE A 170 -11.10 0.73 12.03
CA PHE A 170 -11.36 0.44 13.44
C PHE A 170 -12.75 0.93 13.86
N PRO A 171 -13.41 0.25 14.81
CA PRO A 171 -14.64 0.76 15.40
C PRO A 171 -14.32 2.03 16.21
N PHE A 172 -15.09 3.09 16.01
CA PHE A 172 -14.97 4.32 16.77
C PHE A 172 -15.75 4.19 18.08
N ASP A 173 -15.05 4.18 19.22
CA ASP A 173 -15.68 4.19 20.55
C ASP A 173 -15.91 5.62 21.01
N LEU A 174 -17.17 6.04 21.07
CA LEU A 174 -17.57 7.36 21.58
C LEU A 174 -17.23 7.56 23.07
N ASN A 175 -16.89 6.51 23.81
CA ASN A 175 -16.58 6.57 25.24
C ASN A 175 -15.12 6.89 25.57
N THR A 176 -14.25 7.06 24.57
CA THR A 176 -12.81 7.37 24.78
C THR A 176 -12.43 8.81 24.41
N GLN A 177 -13.41 9.73 24.31
CA GLN A 177 -13.13 11.17 24.21
C GLN A 177 -12.87 11.87 25.54
N GLU A 178 -12.65 11.13 26.63
CA GLU A 178 -12.22 11.75 27.88
C GLU A 178 -10.96 11.07 28.41
N LEU A 179 -9.97 11.92 28.66
CA LEU A 179 -8.67 11.67 29.27
C LEU A 179 -7.57 11.17 28.34
N GLU A 180 -6.83 12.11 27.75
CA GLU A 180 -5.42 12.25 28.15
C GLU A 180 -5.09 13.73 28.42
N PRO A 181 -4.22 14.01 29.41
CA PRO A 181 -4.07 15.30 30.10
C PRO A 181 -3.41 16.43 29.30
#